data_AF-A0A090U4A7-F1
#
_entry.id   AF-A0A090U4A7-F1
#
_cell.length_a   1.000
_cell.length_b   1.000
_cell.length_c   1.000
_cell.angle_alpha   90.00
_cell.angle_beta   90.00
_cell.angle_gamma   90.00
#
_symmetry.space_group_name_H-M   'P 1'
#
loop_
_entity.id
_entity.type
_entity.pdbx_description
1 polymer ?
#
loop_
_entity_poly.entity_id
_entity_poly.type
_entity_poly.pdbx_seq_one_letter_code
_entity_poly.pdbx_strand_id
1 'polypeptide(L)'
;MAVFGPYNFPGHLPNGHIVPALLAGNTVVFKPSEQTPLVGEIAMKIWQEVGLPAGVINLVQGGKETGIALADSKGIDGVLFTGSANTGHILHRQFAGQPGKMLALEMGGNNPLVVSEAFGDVDAAVYTILQSAYISAGQRCTCARRLYVPFGEKGDQLVENLVSAINKIRIDEPFAEPAPFMGPQISEQAADHIIAAQAELLKLGGKSLVEAKRLNAAFVTPALLDATDIAELPDEEYFGPLLQLVRYETLEQAVELANDTRFGLSAGLISERDEEWQYFTDHIRAGIVNRNRQLTGASGDAPFGGPGASGNLRPSAFYAADYCAYPMASMEGDNTVLPATLSLALNYKERVMTVDALFGHLWQDYITRLCPSAHKVHDLLREDESLINDHIALRTFNVAPLGIETLAKPFLDLGYEVSGHYDFEAKKLTAVHLEHSNTLLPKVFISELRVEECSQSLQDIVAKLVAQVDSVKLSSAEFLYGGRLWDLSYQDFQTLAQESEYASWLAAHGYGANHFTVSVNQLDRFAEVVEVNQHLRDAGFAINESGGEVKGSPEVLLEQSSTMADKVSVAFTEGDQVIPGGFYEFAKRYQLADGSYYQGFVAASADKIFESTHQ
;
A
#
# COMPACT_ATOMS: atom_id res chain seq x y z
N MET A 1 -5.67 -0.79 28.37
CA MET A 1 -4.30 -0.97 28.92
C MET A 1 -4.32 -1.03 30.45
N ALA A 2 -3.57 -1.94 31.06
CA ALA A 2 -3.30 -1.94 32.50
C ALA A 2 -1.98 -1.22 32.80
N VAL A 3 -1.97 -0.29 33.76
CA VAL A 3 -0.77 0.46 34.17
C VAL A 3 -0.42 0.10 35.61
N PHE A 4 0.82 -0.34 35.84
CA PHE A 4 1.34 -0.68 37.16
C PHE A 4 2.37 0.37 37.60
N GLY A 5 2.03 1.14 38.64
CA GLY A 5 2.84 2.24 39.12
C GLY A 5 3.85 1.85 40.21
N PRO A 6 5.07 2.42 40.20
CA PRO A 6 6.07 2.19 41.24
C PRO A 6 5.88 3.17 42.42
N TYR A 7 6.62 2.96 43.51
CA TYR A 7 6.56 3.84 44.69
C TYR A 7 7.51 5.04 44.62
N ASN A 8 8.59 4.96 43.85
CA ASN A 8 9.69 5.93 43.92
C ASN A 8 9.35 7.26 43.23
N PHE A 9 8.60 7.20 42.13
CA PHE A 9 7.99 8.35 41.47
C PHE A 9 6.50 8.06 41.22
N PRO A 10 5.68 8.09 42.27
CA PRO A 10 4.32 7.54 42.25
C PRO A 10 3.32 8.38 41.44
N GLY A 11 3.69 9.62 41.07
CA GLY A 11 2.96 10.43 40.10
C GLY A 11 3.59 10.37 38.71
N HIS A 12 4.88 10.70 38.61
CA HIS A 12 5.56 10.90 37.33
C HIS A 12 5.66 9.62 36.47
N LEU A 13 6.11 8.49 37.03
CA LEU A 13 6.31 7.26 36.24
C LEU A 13 4.98 6.65 35.74
N PRO A 14 3.92 6.51 36.56
CA PRO A 14 2.62 6.11 36.06
C PRO A 14 2.09 7.07 35.00
N ASN A 15 2.25 8.38 35.20
CA ASN A 15 1.81 9.40 34.24
C ASN A 15 2.54 9.28 32.89
N GLY A 16 3.81 8.86 32.90
CA GLY A 16 4.60 8.56 31.69
C GLY A 16 4.05 7.40 30.85
N HIS A 17 3.21 6.54 31.42
CA HIS A 17 2.44 5.54 30.68
C HIS A 17 1.00 6.01 30.38
N ILE A 18 0.34 6.62 31.37
CA ILE A 18 -1.07 7.01 31.29
C ILE A 18 -1.28 8.05 30.18
N VAL A 19 -0.49 9.12 30.16
CA VAL A 19 -0.65 10.21 29.19
C VAL A 19 -0.53 9.73 27.74
N PRO A 20 0.56 9.07 27.31
CA PRO A 20 0.67 8.60 25.94
C PRO A 20 -0.37 7.53 25.59
N ALA A 21 -0.76 6.66 26.54
CA ALA A 21 -1.80 5.67 26.30
C ALA A 21 -3.17 6.33 26.04
N LEU A 22 -3.59 7.27 26.89
CA LEU A 22 -4.83 8.02 26.72
C LEU A 22 -4.80 8.85 25.42
N LEU A 23 -3.66 9.50 25.13
CA LEU A 23 -3.49 10.30 23.92
C LEU A 23 -3.67 9.46 22.64
N ALA A 24 -3.18 8.22 22.63
CA ALA A 24 -3.35 7.27 21.52
C ALA A 24 -4.77 6.67 21.43
N GLY A 25 -5.69 7.03 22.34
CA GLY A 25 -7.07 6.54 22.35
C GLY A 25 -7.31 5.28 23.18
N ASN A 26 -6.33 4.82 23.97
CA ASN A 26 -6.53 3.72 24.90
C ASN A 26 -7.37 4.14 26.10
N THR A 27 -8.04 3.18 26.72
CA THR A 27 -8.52 3.30 28.11
C THR A 27 -7.52 2.66 29.08
N VAL A 28 -7.53 3.13 30.33
CA VAL A 28 -6.55 2.72 31.34
C VAL A 28 -7.21 2.15 32.59
N VAL A 29 -6.65 1.06 33.10
CA VAL A 29 -6.85 0.58 34.47
C VAL A 29 -5.53 0.76 35.22
N PHE A 30 -5.47 1.74 36.11
CA PHE A 30 -4.29 2.08 36.89
C PHE A 30 -4.29 1.35 38.24
N LYS A 31 -3.23 0.58 38.48
CA LYS A 31 -2.90 -0.03 39.76
C LYS A 31 -1.62 0.62 40.32
N PRO A 32 -1.72 1.60 41.23
CA PRO A 32 -0.54 2.17 41.89
C PRO A 32 0.13 1.13 42.81
N SER A 33 1.35 1.44 43.25
CA SER A 33 1.97 0.69 44.34
C SER A 33 1.14 0.82 45.62
N GLU A 34 0.99 -0.27 46.35
CA GLU A 34 0.38 -0.31 47.68
C GLU A 34 1.13 0.54 48.73
N GLN A 35 2.36 0.98 48.43
CA GLN A 35 3.12 1.88 49.30
C GLN A 35 2.82 3.37 49.02
N THR A 36 2.18 3.69 47.90
CA THR A 36 1.84 5.08 47.49
C THR A 36 0.39 5.27 47.04
N PRO A 37 -0.61 4.63 47.69
CA PRO A 37 -1.99 4.63 47.20
C PRO A 37 -2.62 6.04 47.21
N LEU A 38 -2.25 6.88 48.19
CA LEU A 38 -2.77 8.24 48.31
C LEU A 38 -2.38 9.12 47.11
N VAL A 39 -1.14 8.99 46.61
CA VAL A 39 -0.72 9.72 45.40
C VAL A 39 -1.52 9.26 44.19
N GLY A 40 -1.76 7.95 44.06
CA GLY A 40 -2.62 7.40 43.02
C GLY A 40 -4.06 7.91 43.09
N GLU A 41 -4.63 8.01 44.29
CA GLU A 41 -5.97 8.57 44.49
C GLU A 41 -6.04 10.05 44.11
N ILE A 42 -5.05 10.86 44.54
CA ILE A 42 -4.99 12.28 44.21
C ILE A 42 -4.86 12.48 42.70
N ALA A 43 -3.99 11.73 42.02
CA ALA A 43 -3.85 11.78 40.57
C ALA A 43 -5.17 11.48 39.85
N MET A 44 -5.93 10.50 40.33
CA MET A 44 -7.22 10.12 39.76
C MET A 44 -8.32 11.17 39.99
N LYS A 45 -8.32 11.84 41.15
CA LYS A 45 -9.21 12.99 41.40
C LYS A 45 -8.93 14.13 40.42
N ILE A 46 -7.66 14.43 40.16
CA ILE A 46 -7.27 15.44 39.16
C ILE A 46 -7.77 15.04 37.76
N TRP A 47 -7.59 13.78 37.34
CA TRP A 47 -8.13 13.30 36.07
C TRP A 47 -9.65 13.38 35.97
N GLN A 48 -10.36 13.12 37.08
CA GLN A 48 -11.81 13.26 37.16
C GLN A 48 -12.25 14.73 37.06
N GLU A 49 -11.55 15.66 37.72
CA GLU A 49 -11.82 17.10 37.66
C GLU A 49 -11.63 17.68 36.25
N VAL A 50 -10.68 17.15 35.48
CA VAL A 50 -10.45 17.53 34.07
C VAL A 50 -11.61 17.08 33.16
N GLY A 51 -12.47 16.17 33.61
CA GLY A 51 -13.68 15.78 32.90
C GLY A 51 -13.48 14.66 31.87
N LEU A 52 -12.56 13.72 32.10
CA LEU A 52 -12.46 12.52 31.27
C LEU A 52 -13.78 11.73 31.27
N PRO A 53 -14.20 11.16 30.12
CA PRO A 53 -15.40 10.32 30.07
C PRO A 53 -15.32 9.13 31.04
N ALA A 54 -16.47 8.74 31.59
CA ALA A 54 -16.55 7.63 32.54
C ALA A 54 -15.97 6.34 31.93
N GLY A 55 -15.10 5.67 32.68
CA GLY A 55 -14.44 4.43 32.25
C GLY A 55 -13.18 4.59 31.41
N VAL A 56 -12.84 5.81 30.95
CA VAL A 56 -11.58 6.05 30.21
C VAL A 56 -10.35 5.82 31.09
N ILE A 57 -10.42 6.20 32.36
CA ILE A 57 -9.41 5.88 33.36
C ILE A 57 -10.08 5.32 34.61
N ASN A 58 -9.54 4.22 35.13
CA ASN A 58 -10.06 3.49 36.27
C ASN A 58 -8.94 3.27 37.28
N LEU A 59 -9.25 3.33 38.57
CA LEU A 59 -8.29 3.07 39.65
C LEU A 59 -8.64 1.77 40.36
N VAL A 60 -7.67 0.86 40.49
CA VAL A 60 -7.80 -0.34 41.33
C VAL A 60 -6.68 -0.37 42.35
N GLN A 61 -7.00 0.00 43.58
CA GLN A 61 -6.04 -0.04 44.69
C GLN A 61 -5.83 -1.48 45.18
N GLY A 62 -4.67 -1.73 45.78
CA GLY A 62 -4.37 -2.98 46.48
C GLY A 62 -2.93 -3.44 46.28
N GLY A 63 -2.57 -4.55 46.91
CA GLY A 63 -1.22 -5.11 46.83
C GLY A 63 -1.08 -6.15 45.73
N LYS A 64 -0.36 -7.23 46.07
CA LYS A 64 -0.07 -8.37 45.20
C LYS A 64 -1.33 -9.00 44.57
N GLU A 65 -2.38 -9.26 45.36
CA GLU A 65 -3.59 -9.95 44.89
C GLU A 65 -4.31 -9.18 43.79
N THR A 66 -4.55 -7.88 44.00
CA THR A 66 -5.12 -6.98 42.97
C THR A 66 -4.24 -6.94 41.72
N GLY A 67 -2.92 -6.90 41.90
CA GLY A 67 -1.98 -6.85 40.78
C GLY A 67 -2.02 -8.11 39.93
N ILE A 68 -2.04 -9.29 40.56
CA ILE A 68 -2.18 -10.59 39.88
C ILE A 68 -3.51 -10.65 39.12
N ALA A 69 -4.61 -10.31 39.79
CA ALA A 69 -5.93 -10.33 39.17
C ALA A 69 -6.04 -9.43 37.93
N LEU A 70 -5.42 -8.24 37.98
CA LEU A 70 -5.38 -7.33 36.84
C LEU A 70 -4.51 -7.87 35.70
N ALA A 71 -3.32 -8.39 36.00
CA ALA A 71 -2.41 -8.96 35.00
C ALA A 71 -3.00 -10.22 34.32
N ASP A 72 -3.76 -11.04 35.07
CA ASP A 72 -4.45 -12.23 34.56
C ASP A 72 -5.73 -11.92 33.79
N SER A 73 -6.20 -10.67 33.81
CA SER A 73 -7.46 -10.30 33.16
C SER A 73 -7.42 -10.59 31.66
N LYS A 74 -8.48 -11.23 31.15
CA LYS A 74 -8.65 -11.46 29.71
C LYS A 74 -9.08 -10.20 28.96
N GLY A 75 -9.60 -9.20 29.66
CA GLY A 75 -10.11 -7.96 29.08
C GLY A 75 -9.08 -6.84 28.90
N ILE A 76 -7.80 -7.09 29.21
CA ILE A 76 -6.74 -6.12 28.94
C ILE A 76 -6.00 -6.46 27.64
N ASP A 77 -5.77 -5.44 26.82
CA ASP A 77 -5.01 -5.55 25.57
C ASP A 77 -3.49 -5.38 25.80
N GLY A 78 -3.08 -5.02 27.01
CA GLY A 78 -1.67 -4.92 27.36
C GLY A 78 -1.39 -4.41 28.77
N VAL A 79 -0.14 -4.59 29.19
CA VAL A 79 0.42 -4.18 30.49
C VAL A 79 1.58 -3.22 30.27
N LEU A 80 1.51 -2.06 30.92
CA LEU A 80 2.56 -1.06 31.02
C LEU A 80 3.06 -1.05 32.46
N PHE A 81 4.27 -1.53 32.70
CA PHE A 81 4.78 -1.79 34.04
C PHE A 81 6.05 -0.97 34.29
N THR A 82 6.09 -0.29 35.44
CA THR A 82 7.35 0.19 36.02
C THR A 82 7.58 -0.43 37.39
N GLY A 83 8.75 -1.02 37.63
CA GLY A 83 9.08 -1.58 38.94
C GLY A 83 10.33 -2.48 38.96
N SER A 84 10.41 -3.39 39.93
CA SER A 84 11.57 -4.27 40.09
C SER A 84 11.76 -5.20 38.89
N ALA A 85 13.01 -5.53 38.55
CA ALA A 85 13.30 -6.51 37.51
C ALA A 85 12.68 -7.89 37.78
N ASN A 86 12.71 -8.37 39.03
CA ASN A 86 12.11 -9.66 39.39
C ASN A 86 10.61 -9.75 39.02
N THR A 87 9.83 -8.73 39.39
CA THR A 87 8.40 -8.68 39.06
C THR A 87 8.17 -8.57 37.55
N GLY A 88 8.95 -7.75 36.83
CA GLY A 88 8.84 -7.64 35.38
C GLY A 88 9.17 -8.96 34.66
N HIS A 89 10.15 -9.74 35.14
CA HIS A 89 10.44 -11.07 34.60
C HIS A 89 9.30 -12.07 34.86
N ILE A 90 8.61 -11.98 35.99
CA ILE A 90 7.41 -12.78 36.28
C ILE A 90 6.31 -12.44 35.29
N LEU A 91 6.04 -11.14 35.06
CA LEU A 91 5.06 -10.67 34.07
C LEU A 91 5.42 -11.13 32.66
N HIS A 92 6.70 -11.02 32.28
CA HIS A 92 7.18 -11.48 30.98
C HIS A 92 6.91 -12.98 30.76
N ARG A 93 7.19 -13.82 31.77
CA ARG A 93 6.90 -15.26 31.71
C ARG A 93 5.40 -15.54 31.65
N GLN A 94 4.58 -14.80 32.41
CA GLN A 94 3.12 -14.93 32.41
C GLN A 94 2.51 -14.59 31.03
N PHE A 95 3.10 -13.65 30.30
CA PHE A 95 2.63 -13.19 28.99
C PHE A 95 3.25 -13.98 27.82
N ALA A 96 4.21 -14.87 28.09
CA ALA A 96 4.76 -15.75 27.07
C ALA A 96 3.64 -16.58 26.42
N GLY A 97 3.61 -16.62 25.09
CA GLY A 97 2.52 -17.27 24.33
C GLY A 97 1.28 -16.40 24.10
N GLN A 98 1.28 -15.14 24.55
CA GLN A 98 0.17 -14.18 24.35
C GLN A 98 0.62 -12.96 23.52
N PRO A 99 1.15 -13.13 22.28
CA PRO A 99 1.72 -12.02 21.51
C PRO A 99 0.71 -10.93 21.11
N GLY A 100 -0.60 -11.21 21.21
CA GLY A 100 -1.65 -10.22 20.99
C GLY A 100 -1.81 -9.21 22.14
N LYS A 101 -1.15 -9.41 23.29
CA LYS A 101 -1.14 -8.45 24.39
C LYS A 101 0.16 -7.65 24.40
N MET A 102 0.05 -6.32 24.36
CA MET A 102 1.21 -5.44 24.47
C MET A 102 1.83 -5.55 25.87
N LEU A 103 3.15 -5.62 25.96
CA LEU A 103 3.88 -5.64 27.22
C LEU A 103 5.03 -4.65 27.14
N ALA A 104 5.01 -3.62 27.98
CA ALA A 104 6.13 -2.69 28.18
C ALA A 104 6.63 -2.83 29.62
N LEU A 105 7.91 -3.15 29.78
CA LEU A 105 8.55 -3.39 31.07
C LEU A 105 9.67 -2.38 31.27
N GLU A 106 9.45 -1.42 32.16
CA GLU A 106 10.45 -0.49 32.64
C GLU A 106 10.96 -0.98 33.99
N MET A 107 12.17 -1.54 34.02
CA MET A 107 12.73 -2.17 35.20
C MET A 107 13.96 -1.41 35.72
N GLY A 108 14.45 -1.84 36.87
CA GLY A 108 15.61 -1.27 37.52
C GLY A 108 16.97 -1.58 36.89
N GLY A 109 18.05 -1.22 37.57
CA GLY A 109 19.41 -1.41 37.05
C GLY A 109 20.52 -1.43 38.09
N ASN A 110 21.64 -2.05 37.73
CA ASN A 110 22.90 -2.04 38.48
C ASN A 110 23.89 -1.05 37.84
N ASN A 111 23.55 0.24 37.93
CA ASN A 111 24.10 1.30 37.08
C ASN A 111 25.57 1.66 37.43
N PRO A 112 26.50 1.62 36.45
CA PRO A 112 27.88 2.03 36.64
C PRO A 112 28.10 3.54 36.36
N LEU A 113 28.84 4.21 37.24
CA LEU A 113 29.44 5.53 36.99
C LEU A 113 30.95 5.39 36.98
N VAL A 114 31.60 5.65 35.84
CA VAL A 114 33.05 5.58 35.68
C VAL A 114 33.63 6.99 35.77
N VAL A 115 34.75 7.14 36.49
CA VAL A 115 35.47 8.40 36.61
C VAL A 115 36.87 8.19 36.09
N SER A 116 37.31 8.92 35.06
CA SER A 116 38.67 8.76 34.51
C SER A 116 39.70 9.62 35.24
N GLU A 117 41.00 9.42 35.00
CA GLU A 117 42.06 10.29 35.56
C GLU A 117 41.96 11.76 35.10
N ALA A 118 41.24 12.00 34.00
CA ALA A 118 40.98 13.30 33.41
C ALA A 118 39.58 13.83 33.78
N PHE A 119 39.07 13.54 34.99
CA PHE A 119 37.75 13.98 35.45
C PHE A 119 37.59 15.50 35.64
N GLY A 120 38.68 16.27 35.57
CA GLY A 120 38.67 17.72 35.72
C GLY A 120 38.58 18.18 37.18
N ASP A 121 37.61 19.05 37.46
CA ASP A 121 37.38 19.62 38.79
C ASP A 121 36.85 18.57 39.80
N VAL A 122 37.57 18.41 40.92
CA VAL A 122 37.26 17.39 41.93
C VAL A 122 35.95 17.66 42.66
N ASP A 123 35.60 18.92 42.94
CA ASP A 123 34.37 19.25 43.66
C ASP A 123 33.15 19.02 42.77
N ALA A 124 33.26 19.35 41.48
CA ALA A 124 32.25 19.05 40.48
C ALA A 124 32.06 17.54 40.28
N ALA A 125 33.15 16.76 40.25
CA ALA A 125 33.10 15.30 40.17
C ALA A 125 32.43 14.70 41.41
N VAL A 126 32.81 15.14 42.62
CA VAL A 126 32.17 14.71 43.88
C VAL A 126 30.68 15.04 43.86
N TYR A 127 30.30 16.28 43.54
CA TYR A 127 28.89 16.67 43.47
C TYR A 127 28.10 15.79 42.49
N THR A 128 28.67 15.51 41.32
CA THR A 128 28.06 14.65 40.30
C THR A 128 27.86 13.22 40.82
N ILE A 129 28.84 12.67 41.55
CA ILE A 129 28.74 11.35 42.18
C ILE A 129 27.64 11.33 43.24
N LEU A 130 27.59 12.35 44.12
CA LEU A 130 26.57 12.45 45.17
C LEU A 130 25.15 12.49 44.60
N GLN A 131 24.93 13.31 43.56
CA GLN A 131 23.65 13.39 42.86
C GLN A 131 23.30 12.09 42.13
N SER A 132 24.30 11.37 41.63
CA SER A 132 24.08 10.09 40.96
C SER A 132 23.72 8.99 41.95
N ALA A 133 24.34 8.95 43.14
CA ALA A 133 24.17 7.84 44.07
C ALA A 133 23.07 8.06 45.12
N TYR A 134 22.90 9.29 45.63
CA TYR A 134 22.18 9.51 46.89
C TYR A 134 20.94 10.41 46.77
N ILE A 135 20.71 11.09 45.64
CA ILE A 135 19.47 11.86 45.45
C ILE A 135 18.25 10.93 45.64
N SER A 136 17.18 11.45 46.26
CA SER A 136 16.00 10.63 46.61
C SER A 136 16.36 9.41 47.47
N ALA A 137 17.43 9.51 48.27
CA ALA A 137 18.00 8.43 49.06
C ALA A 137 18.34 7.17 48.22
N GLY A 138 18.83 7.37 47.00
CA GLY A 138 19.24 6.29 46.09
C GLY A 138 18.08 5.55 45.41
N GLN A 139 16.84 6.02 45.56
CA GLN A 139 15.62 5.36 45.07
C GLN A 139 15.22 5.78 43.65
N ARG A 140 16.11 6.39 42.86
CA ARG A 140 15.87 6.53 41.42
C ARG A 140 16.39 5.28 40.72
N CYS A 141 15.66 4.84 39.70
CA CYS A 141 16.07 3.67 38.90
C CYS A 141 17.43 3.89 38.23
N THR A 142 17.77 5.13 37.87
CA THR A 142 19.05 5.54 37.27
C THR A 142 20.13 5.92 38.30
N CYS A 143 19.91 5.71 39.60
CA CYS A 143 20.95 6.00 40.58
C CYS A 143 22.17 5.08 40.38
N ALA A 144 23.36 5.63 40.54
CA ALA A 144 24.60 4.85 40.52
C ALA A 144 24.59 3.81 41.64
N ARG A 145 24.89 2.56 41.29
CA ARG A 145 25.07 1.44 42.23
C ARG A 145 26.53 1.06 42.37
N ARG A 146 27.29 1.24 41.29
CA ARG A 146 28.73 0.96 41.20
C ARG A 146 29.44 2.22 40.71
N LEU A 147 30.51 2.59 41.40
CA LEU A 147 31.38 3.73 41.09
C LEU A 147 32.77 3.19 40.78
N TYR A 148 33.29 3.48 39.59
CA TYR A 148 34.62 3.04 39.16
C TYR A 148 35.59 4.22 39.20
N VAL A 149 36.68 4.09 39.97
CA VAL A 149 37.69 5.15 40.14
C VAL A 149 39.08 4.56 39.91
N PRO A 150 39.97 5.21 39.13
CA PRO A 150 41.29 4.68 38.85
C PRO A 150 42.14 4.56 40.12
N PHE A 151 43.08 3.63 40.13
CA PHE A 151 44.18 3.66 41.09
C PHE A 151 45.05 4.93 40.90
N GLY A 152 45.71 5.37 41.97
CA GLY A 152 46.62 6.51 41.96
C GLY A 152 46.11 7.74 42.71
N GLU A 153 47.01 8.69 42.91
CA GLU A 153 46.86 9.84 43.83
C GLU A 153 45.60 10.67 43.55
N LYS A 154 45.27 10.93 42.28
CA LYS A 154 44.05 11.66 41.91
C LYS A 154 42.77 10.90 42.28
N GLY A 155 42.76 9.59 42.06
CA GLY A 155 41.64 8.72 42.42
C GLY A 155 41.46 8.64 43.93
N ASP A 156 42.57 8.53 44.67
CA ASP A 156 42.56 8.52 46.14
C ASP A 156 42.02 9.84 46.70
N GLN A 157 42.50 10.98 46.19
CA GLN A 157 42.01 12.31 46.60
C GLN A 157 40.51 12.50 46.31
N LEU A 158 40.02 12.00 45.18
CA LEU A 158 38.60 12.03 44.85
C LEU A 158 37.77 11.22 45.87
N VAL A 159 38.23 10.02 46.23
CA VAL A 159 37.57 9.15 47.21
C VAL A 159 37.56 9.80 48.60
N GLU A 160 38.67 10.39 49.03
CA GLU A 160 38.74 11.13 50.30
C GLU A 160 37.75 12.31 50.35
N ASN A 161 37.69 13.11 49.29
CA ASN A 161 36.76 14.23 49.17
C ASN A 161 35.32 13.74 49.15
N LEU A 162 35.05 12.64 48.46
CA LEU A 162 33.74 12.01 48.42
C LEU A 162 33.31 11.52 49.82
N VAL A 163 34.19 10.84 50.56
CA VAL A 163 33.93 10.41 51.95
C VAL A 163 33.60 11.62 52.85
N SER A 164 34.39 12.69 52.74
CA SER A 164 34.16 13.93 53.49
C SER A 164 32.80 14.56 53.17
N ALA A 165 32.41 14.57 51.90
CA ALA A 165 31.16 15.15 51.44
C ALA A 165 29.94 14.30 51.82
N ILE A 166 30.05 12.96 51.73
CA ILE A 166 29.00 12.03 52.15
C ILE A 166 28.63 12.24 53.63
N ASN A 167 29.63 12.37 54.50
CA ASN A 167 29.42 12.58 55.94
C ASN A 167 28.71 13.90 56.28
N LYS A 168 28.59 14.83 55.33
CA LYS A 168 27.91 16.12 55.48
C LYS A 168 26.49 16.13 54.89
N ILE A 169 26.02 15.03 54.28
CA ILE A 169 24.67 14.93 53.72
C ILE A 169 23.64 15.13 54.83
N ARG A 170 22.76 16.12 54.66
CA ARG A 170 21.61 16.36 55.54
C ARG A 170 20.49 15.39 55.18
N ILE A 171 20.03 14.65 56.17
CA ILE A 171 18.92 13.70 56.09
C ILE A 171 17.88 14.12 57.11
N ASP A 172 16.63 14.28 56.68
CA ASP A 172 15.55 14.71 57.57
C ASP A 172 14.19 14.39 56.97
N GLU A 173 13.13 14.70 57.71
CA GLU A 173 11.74 14.66 57.26
C GLU A 173 11.52 15.52 55.99
N PRO A 174 10.59 15.15 55.08
CA PRO A 174 10.39 15.84 53.80
C PRO A 174 10.08 17.34 53.88
N PHE A 175 9.63 17.84 55.03
CA PHE A 175 9.26 19.24 55.27
C PHE A 175 10.15 19.94 56.30
N ALA A 176 11.31 19.38 56.63
CA ALA A 176 12.23 19.99 57.58
C ALA A 176 12.86 21.28 57.03
N GLU A 177 13.17 22.22 57.93
CA GLU A 177 13.85 23.47 57.59
C GLU A 177 15.15 23.61 58.40
N PRO A 178 16.32 23.76 57.74
CA PRO A 178 16.49 23.84 56.29
C PRO A 178 16.29 22.47 55.61
N ALA A 179 15.85 22.52 54.35
CA ALA A 179 15.54 21.32 53.55
C ALA A 179 16.67 20.27 53.55
N PRO A 180 16.34 18.98 53.73
CA PRO A 180 17.31 17.91 53.63
C PRO A 180 17.70 17.63 52.17
N PHE A 181 18.88 17.05 51.97
CA PHE A 181 19.29 16.56 50.65
C PHE A 181 18.51 15.29 50.27
N MET A 182 18.24 14.42 51.25
CA MET A 182 17.46 13.21 51.05
C MET A 182 16.60 12.89 52.28
N GLY A 183 15.48 12.21 52.04
CA GLY A 183 14.56 11.75 53.07
C GLY A 183 14.73 10.26 53.41
N PRO A 184 13.68 9.60 53.94
CA PRO A 184 13.72 8.18 54.29
C PRO A 184 13.64 7.27 53.05
N GLN A 185 13.90 5.98 53.27
CA GLN A 185 13.47 4.92 52.36
C GLN A 185 11.94 4.76 52.41
N ILE A 186 11.35 4.09 51.42
CA ILE A 186 9.88 3.90 51.35
C ILE A 186 9.28 3.15 52.55
N SER A 187 10.06 2.29 53.23
CA SER A 187 9.59 1.49 54.36
C SER A 187 10.73 1.04 55.25
N GLU A 188 10.41 0.64 56.49
CA GLU A 188 11.40 0.07 57.41
C GLU A 188 12.04 -1.20 56.85
N GLN A 189 11.26 -2.04 56.17
CA GLN A 189 11.79 -3.25 55.53
C GLN A 189 12.81 -2.93 54.43
N ALA A 190 12.56 -1.88 53.63
CA ALA A 190 13.52 -1.43 52.63
C ALA A 190 14.80 -0.87 53.29
N ALA A 191 14.65 -0.12 54.38
CA ALA A 191 15.78 0.36 55.17
C ALA A 191 16.63 -0.79 55.75
N ASP A 192 15.97 -1.80 56.32
CA ASP A 192 16.64 -2.99 56.88
C ASP A 192 17.35 -3.81 55.79
N HIS A 193 16.78 -3.89 54.59
CA HIS A 193 17.40 -4.56 53.46
C HIS A 193 18.73 -3.91 53.04
N ILE A 194 18.83 -2.58 53.06
CA ILE A 194 20.09 -1.88 52.76
C ILE A 194 21.17 -2.17 53.80
N ILE A 195 20.80 -2.21 55.09
CA ILE A 195 21.74 -2.56 56.16
C ILE A 195 22.21 -4.01 56.03
N ALA A 196 21.31 -4.93 55.70
CA ALA A 196 21.64 -6.32 55.43
C ALA A 196 22.57 -6.47 54.22
N ALA A 197 22.26 -5.78 53.10
CA ALA A 197 23.09 -5.79 51.90
C ALA A 197 24.51 -5.28 52.17
N GLN A 198 24.65 -4.18 52.93
CA GLN A 198 25.97 -3.71 53.37
C GLN A 198 26.71 -4.79 54.17
N ALA A 199 26.05 -5.43 55.13
CA ALA A 199 26.67 -6.46 55.96
C ALA A 199 27.13 -7.68 55.13
N GLU A 200 26.36 -8.09 54.12
CA GLU A 200 26.76 -9.16 53.21
C GLU A 200 27.97 -8.77 52.35
N LEU A 201 28.00 -7.55 51.80
CA LEU A 201 29.16 -7.07 51.03
C LEU A 201 30.44 -7.01 51.86
N LEU A 202 30.35 -6.64 53.14
CA LEU A 202 31.49 -6.67 54.06
C LEU A 202 31.99 -8.11 54.32
N LYS A 203 31.08 -9.09 54.43
CA LYS A 203 31.46 -10.50 54.57
C LYS A 203 32.16 -11.06 53.34
N LEU A 204 31.82 -10.54 52.16
CA LEU A 204 32.45 -10.91 50.89
C LEU A 204 33.84 -10.28 50.68
N GLY A 205 34.34 -9.50 51.65
CA GLY A 205 35.66 -8.87 51.58
C GLY A 205 35.62 -7.36 51.33
N GLY A 206 34.43 -6.78 51.20
CA GLY A 206 34.27 -5.34 51.07
C GLY A 206 34.76 -4.55 52.29
N LYS A 207 35.19 -3.32 52.07
CA LYS A 207 35.68 -2.41 53.12
C LYS A 207 34.79 -1.17 53.20
N SER A 208 34.22 -0.92 54.38
CA SER A 208 33.41 0.29 54.58
C SER A 208 34.28 1.54 54.60
N LEU A 209 34.07 2.45 53.65
CA LEU A 209 34.65 3.82 53.68
C LEU A 209 33.71 4.79 54.40
N VAL A 210 32.40 4.62 54.21
CA VAL A 210 31.34 5.23 55.01
C VAL A 210 30.29 4.18 55.31
N GLU A 211 30.01 3.96 56.59
CA GLU A 211 29.07 2.95 57.06
C GLU A 211 27.63 3.50 57.06
N ALA A 212 26.70 2.81 56.40
CA ALA A 212 25.27 3.08 56.52
C ALA A 212 24.79 2.69 57.92
N LYS A 213 24.01 3.59 58.51
CA LYS A 213 23.40 3.43 59.83
C LYS A 213 21.90 3.49 59.70
N ARG A 214 21.24 2.52 60.33
CA ARG A 214 19.80 2.53 60.55
C ARG A 214 19.47 3.59 61.60
N LEU A 215 18.62 4.55 61.25
CA LEU A 215 18.11 5.55 62.19
C LEU A 215 16.67 5.18 62.60
N ASN A 216 15.90 6.11 63.16
CA ASN A 216 14.48 5.89 63.47
C ASN A 216 13.63 5.77 62.18
N ALA A 217 12.41 5.23 62.29
CA ALA A 217 11.46 5.07 61.17
C ALA A 217 12.10 4.38 59.96
N ALA A 218 12.05 4.88 58.72
CA ALA A 218 12.68 4.27 57.55
C ALA A 218 13.97 4.99 57.09
N PHE A 219 14.63 5.71 57.99
CA PHE A 219 15.85 6.47 57.67
C PHE A 219 17.11 5.60 57.70
N VAL A 220 17.96 5.78 56.68
CA VAL A 220 19.28 5.14 56.52
C VAL A 220 20.29 6.20 56.08
N THR A 221 21.46 6.27 56.73
CA THR A 221 22.55 7.15 56.27
C THR A 221 23.21 6.61 55.01
N PRO A 222 23.76 7.46 54.13
CA PRO A 222 24.50 6.98 52.97
C PRO A 222 25.68 6.10 53.34
N ALA A 223 25.97 5.12 52.47
CA ALA A 223 27.13 4.25 52.55
C ALA A 223 27.98 4.32 51.29
N LEU A 224 29.30 4.25 51.50
CA LEU A 224 30.30 4.03 50.48
C LEU A 224 31.14 2.83 50.90
N LEU A 225 31.09 1.76 50.11
CA LEU A 225 31.82 0.52 50.36
C LEU A 225 32.80 0.29 49.23
N ASP A 226 34.08 0.13 49.56
CA ASP A 226 35.11 -0.33 48.62
C ASP A 226 34.95 -1.84 48.42
N ALA A 227 34.52 -2.19 47.21
CA ALA A 227 34.23 -3.53 46.75
C ALA A 227 35.36 -4.10 45.86
N THR A 228 36.50 -3.42 45.75
CA THR A 228 37.60 -3.81 44.86
C THR A 228 38.12 -5.22 45.12
N ASP A 229 38.18 -5.64 46.38
CA ASP A 229 38.69 -6.96 46.79
C ASP A 229 37.59 -8.04 46.85
N ILE A 230 36.35 -7.73 46.45
CA ILE A 230 35.28 -8.72 46.36
C ILE A 230 35.46 -9.52 45.07
N ALA A 231 35.73 -10.82 45.21
CA ALA A 231 36.01 -11.70 44.07
C ALA A 231 34.85 -11.82 43.07
N GLU A 232 33.61 -11.91 43.58
CA GLU A 232 32.39 -11.94 42.78
C GLU A 232 31.40 -10.93 43.38
N LEU A 233 31.31 -9.75 42.77
CA LEU A 233 30.38 -8.72 43.22
C LEU A 233 28.94 -9.12 42.85
N PRO A 234 28.00 -9.18 43.81
CA PRO A 234 26.63 -9.55 43.49
C PRO A 234 26.01 -8.56 42.49
N ASP A 235 25.52 -9.10 41.38
CA ASP A 235 24.83 -8.33 40.36
C ASP A 235 23.38 -8.05 40.79
N GLU A 236 23.20 -7.20 41.80
CA GLU A 236 21.88 -6.91 42.39
C GLU A 236 21.54 -5.42 42.34
N GLU A 237 20.25 -5.13 42.25
CA GLU A 237 19.75 -3.77 42.37
C GLU A 237 19.49 -3.42 43.84
N TYR A 238 20.41 -2.70 44.46
CA TYR A 238 20.21 -2.13 45.81
C TYR A 238 19.51 -0.78 45.72
N PHE A 239 18.20 -0.78 45.97
CA PHE A 239 17.37 0.40 45.83
C PHE A 239 17.39 1.32 47.05
N GLY A 240 18.56 1.88 47.35
CA GLY A 240 18.79 2.75 48.49
C GLY A 240 20.18 3.41 48.45
N PRO A 241 20.60 4.11 49.53
CA PRO A 241 21.79 4.96 49.51
C PRO A 241 23.07 4.15 49.82
N LEU A 242 23.32 3.07 49.07
CA LEU A 242 24.50 2.20 49.19
C LEU A 242 25.27 2.18 47.88
N LEU A 243 26.44 2.84 47.86
CA LEU A 243 27.32 2.91 46.69
C LEU A 243 28.52 1.97 46.84
N GLN A 244 28.78 1.17 45.80
CA GLN A 244 29.91 0.25 45.74
C GLN A 244 31.03 0.87 44.89
N LEU A 245 32.18 1.19 45.49
CA LEU A 245 33.37 1.68 44.82
C LEU A 245 34.21 0.49 44.32
N VAL A 246 34.68 0.54 43.08
CA VAL A 246 35.61 -0.44 42.50
C VAL A 246 36.79 0.32 41.91
N ARG A 247 38.02 -0.06 42.30
CA ARG A 247 39.24 0.54 41.73
C ARG A 247 39.67 -0.21 40.46
N TYR A 248 40.25 0.52 39.52
CA TYR A 248 40.67 -0.04 38.22
C TYR A 248 41.99 0.56 37.72
N GLU A 249 42.67 -0.10 36.78
CA GLU A 249 43.94 0.35 36.20
C GLU A 249 43.77 1.11 34.88
N THR A 250 42.98 0.58 33.94
CA THR A 250 42.73 1.21 32.62
C THR A 250 41.25 1.45 32.36
N LEU A 251 40.93 2.42 31.50
CA LEU A 251 39.54 2.74 31.15
C LEU A 251 38.83 1.54 30.50
N GLU A 252 39.53 0.77 29.68
CA GLU A 252 39.02 -0.45 29.04
C GLU A 252 38.58 -1.47 30.10
N GLN A 253 39.40 -1.68 31.13
CA GLN A 253 39.05 -2.54 32.27
C GLN A 253 37.82 -2.00 33.02
N ALA A 254 37.75 -0.69 33.24
CA ALA A 254 36.59 -0.07 33.89
C ALA A 254 35.29 -0.30 33.10
N VAL A 255 35.36 -0.21 31.76
CA VAL A 255 34.21 -0.47 30.88
C VAL A 255 33.83 -1.95 30.87
N GLU A 256 34.80 -2.86 30.88
CA GLU A 256 34.54 -4.30 31.02
C GLU A 256 33.79 -4.60 32.32
N LEU A 257 34.28 -4.10 33.46
CA LEU A 257 33.64 -4.27 34.76
C LEU A 257 32.27 -3.57 34.85
N ALA A 258 32.14 -2.38 34.25
CA ALA A 258 30.87 -1.65 34.20
C ALA A 258 29.79 -2.47 33.45
N ASN A 259 30.20 -3.16 32.39
CA ASN A 259 29.39 -4.05 31.58
C ASN A 259 29.18 -5.45 32.18
N ASP A 260 29.89 -5.80 33.26
CA ASP A 260 29.71 -7.05 34.01
C ASP A 260 28.47 -6.97 34.89
N THR A 261 27.31 -7.03 34.23
CA THR A 261 25.99 -7.00 34.83
C THR A 261 24.98 -7.51 33.81
N ARG A 262 23.90 -8.15 34.29
CA ARG A 262 22.75 -8.50 33.43
C ARG A 262 21.87 -7.30 33.09
N PHE A 263 22.01 -6.20 33.81
CA PHE A 263 21.20 -4.99 33.65
C PHE A 263 21.77 -4.06 32.57
N GLY A 264 21.04 -2.99 32.26
CA GLY A 264 21.47 -2.02 31.25
C GLY A 264 20.70 -0.71 31.28
N LEU A 265 20.25 -0.23 32.44
CA LEU A 265 19.42 0.98 32.48
C LEU A 265 20.22 2.26 32.19
N SER A 266 21.12 2.65 33.09
CA SER A 266 21.95 3.86 32.91
C SER A 266 23.41 3.60 33.19
N ALA A 267 24.28 4.32 32.49
CA ALA A 267 25.72 4.36 32.73
C ALA A 267 26.25 5.78 32.51
N GLY A 268 27.48 6.05 32.96
CA GLY A 268 28.08 7.35 32.67
C GLY A 268 29.58 7.41 32.91
N LEU A 269 30.17 8.44 32.31
CA LEU A 269 31.60 8.74 32.39
C LEU A 269 31.81 10.18 32.85
N ILE A 270 32.68 10.38 33.84
CA ILE A 270 33.23 11.69 34.19
C ILE A 270 34.64 11.77 33.60
N SER A 271 34.79 12.54 32.52
CA SER A 271 36.04 12.74 31.78
C SER A 271 35.99 13.99 30.89
N GLU A 272 37.07 14.76 30.86
CA GLU A 272 37.31 15.88 29.94
C GLU A 272 37.89 15.44 28.59
N ARG A 273 38.23 14.16 28.41
CA ARG A 273 38.80 13.63 27.16
C ARG A 273 37.72 13.07 26.23
N ASP A 274 37.73 13.54 24.99
CA ASP A 274 36.73 13.16 23.99
C ASP A 274 36.94 11.73 23.49
N GLU A 275 38.20 11.28 23.40
CA GLU A 275 38.57 9.93 23.02
C GLU A 275 38.08 8.88 24.04
N GLU A 276 38.13 9.21 25.33
CA GLU A 276 37.61 8.35 26.40
C GLU A 276 36.09 8.26 26.35
N TRP A 277 35.41 9.38 26.06
CA TRP A 277 33.98 9.39 25.87
C TRP A 277 33.53 8.58 24.66
N GLN A 278 34.21 8.75 23.51
CA GLN A 278 33.92 8.00 22.30
C GLN A 278 34.08 6.49 22.56
N TYR A 279 35.19 6.08 23.18
CA TYR A 279 35.41 4.70 23.56
C TYR A 279 34.29 4.19 24.49
N PHE A 280 33.93 4.96 25.52
CA PHE A 280 32.88 4.58 26.46
C PHE A 280 31.55 4.34 25.75
N THR A 281 31.11 5.28 24.90
CA THR A 281 29.84 5.14 24.17
C THR A 281 29.83 3.97 23.19
N ASP A 282 30.96 3.64 22.59
CA ASP A 282 31.05 2.52 21.62
C ASP A 282 30.98 1.14 22.30
N HIS A 283 31.30 1.06 23.59
CA HIS A 283 31.47 -0.22 24.29
C HIS A 283 30.50 -0.44 25.46
N ILE A 284 29.95 0.61 26.07
CA ILE A 284 29.01 0.50 27.20
C ILE A 284 27.62 0.00 26.73
N ARG A 285 26.98 -0.85 27.52
CA ARG A 285 25.65 -1.41 27.23
C ARG A 285 24.60 -0.86 28.20
N ALA A 286 24.13 0.35 27.93
CA ALA A 286 23.05 0.96 28.71
C ALA A 286 22.11 1.80 27.84
N GLY A 287 20.88 2.00 28.31
CA GLY A 287 19.86 2.79 27.61
C GLY A 287 20.08 4.30 27.73
N ILE A 288 20.60 4.75 28.87
CA ILE A 288 20.91 6.16 29.14
C ILE A 288 22.40 6.26 29.46
N VAL A 289 23.14 7.02 28.66
CA VAL A 289 24.59 7.15 28.81
C VAL A 289 24.96 8.63 28.92
N ASN A 290 25.48 9.03 30.08
CA ASN A 290 25.77 10.43 30.38
C ASN A 290 27.28 10.71 30.48
N ARG A 291 27.72 11.87 29.97
CA ARG A 291 29.09 12.40 30.21
C ARG A 291 29.03 13.64 31.08
N ASN A 292 29.85 13.72 32.13
CA ASN A 292 30.00 14.91 33.00
C ASN A 292 28.66 15.48 33.51
N ARG A 293 27.70 14.58 33.73
CA ARG A 293 26.35 14.84 34.24
C ARG A 293 25.97 13.68 35.17
N GLN A 294 25.13 13.97 36.14
CA GLN A 294 24.63 12.94 37.06
C GLN A 294 23.85 11.86 36.29
N LEU A 295 23.98 10.58 36.68
CA LEU A 295 23.21 9.48 36.06
C LEU A 295 21.70 9.68 36.18
N THR A 296 21.28 10.36 37.25
CA THR A 296 19.88 10.63 37.55
C THR A 296 19.25 11.74 36.69
N GLY A 297 20.04 12.35 35.80
CA GLY A 297 19.58 13.30 34.80
C GLY A 297 19.18 12.58 33.52
N ALA A 298 17.92 12.73 33.12
CA ALA A 298 17.39 12.25 31.85
C ALA A 298 16.48 13.32 31.23
N SER A 299 16.38 13.36 29.90
CA SER A 299 15.46 14.26 29.20
C SER A 299 14.11 13.58 28.98
N GLY A 300 13.01 14.30 29.21
CA GLY A 300 11.67 13.83 28.82
C GLY A 300 11.46 13.75 27.30
N ASP A 301 12.28 14.47 26.54
CA ASP A 301 12.23 14.54 25.07
C ASP A 301 13.08 13.45 24.39
N ALA A 302 13.61 12.49 25.16
CA ALA A 302 14.39 11.36 24.66
C ALA A 302 13.76 10.03 25.10
N PRO A 303 14.06 8.91 24.42
CA PRO A 303 13.65 7.59 24.89
C PRO A 303 14.26 7.28 26.26
N PHE A 304 13.50 6.57 27.10
CA PHE A 304 13.97 6.10 28.40
C PHE A 304 13.68 4.62 28.54
N GLY A 305 14.70 3.77 28.45
CA GLY A 305 14.56 2.33 28.64
C GLY A 305 15.88 1.60 28.48
N GLY A 306 16.14 0.60 29.33
CA GLY A 306 17.39 -0.15 29.35
C GLY A 306 17.29 -1.48 28.59
N PRO A 307 18.35 -1.94 27.88
CA PRO A 307 18.51 -3.33 27.47
C PRO A 307 18.72 -4.30 28.65
N GLY A 308 18.92 -5.58 28.32
CA GLY A 308 19.21 -6.62 29.31
C GLY A 308 18.03 -6.84 30.26
N ALA A 309 18.30 -7.02 31.55
CA ALA A 309 17.29 -7.21 32.59
C ALA A 309 16.57 -5.91 33.00
N SER A 310 16.92 -4.76 32.41
CA SER A 310 16.34 -3.45 32.74
C SER A 310 15.11 -3.10 31.91
N GLY A 311 14.80 -3.88 30.86
CA GLY A 311 13.58 -3.68 30.09
C GLY A 311 13.37 -4.76 29.05
N ASN A 312 12.34 -4.60 28.22
CA ASN A 312 12.04 -5.52 27.12
C ASN A 312 12.05 -4.85 25.75
N LEU A 313 12.94 -3.84 25.58
CA LEU A 313 13.11 -3.06 24.35
C LEU A 313 11.84 -2.32 23.91
N ARG A 314 11.05 -1.84 24.89
CA ARG A 314 9.89 -0.98 24.70
C ARG A 314 10.08 0.34 25.46
N PRO A 315 11.12 1.13 25.14
CA PRO A 315 11.48 2.30 25.94
C PRO A 315 10.32 3.28 26.09
N SER A 316 10.14 3.81 27.30
CA SER A 316 9.16 4.84 27.63
C SER A 316 9.71 6.25 27.32
N ALA A 317 9.23 7.25 28.06
CA ALA A 317 9.40 8.67 27.79
C ALA A 317 9.00 8.99 26.34
N PHE A 318 9.90 9.52 25.51
CA PHE A 318 9.56 9.95 24.16
C PHE A 318 9.03 8.80 23.27
N TYR A 319 9.55 7.58 23.43
CA TYR A 319 9.12 6.40 22.65
C TYR A 319 7.93 5.66 23.27
N ALA A 320 7.32 6.20 24.34
CA ALA A 320 6.09 5.62 24.88
C ALA A 320 4.95 5.54 23.85
N ALA A 321 4.94 6.42 22.85
CA ALA A 321 4.01 6.37 21.73
C ALA A 321 4.05 5.04 20.98
N ASP A 322 5.24 4.44 20.82
CA ASP A 322 5.48 3.23 20.01
C ASP A 322 4.75 2.00 20.55
N TYR A 323 4.53 1.91 21.87
CA TYR A 323 3.77 0.83 22.48
C TYR A 323 2.33 1.21 22.83
N CYS A 324 1.93 2.47 22.63
CA CYS A 324 0.57 2.93 22.88
C CYS A 324 -0.34 2.82 21.65
N ALA A 325 0.23 2.72 20.44
CA ALA A 325 -0.51 2.54 19.20
C ALA A 325 0.16 1.49 18.31
N TYR A 326 -0.62 0.89 17.40
CA TYR A 326 -0.08 0.05 16.33
C TYR A 326 -0.28 0.75 14.97
N PRO A 327 0.63 0.56 14.00
CA PRO A 327 0.45 1.12 12.68
C PRO A 327 -0.62 0.36 11.89
N MET A 328 -1.47 1.07 11.16
CA MET A 328 -2.38 0.52 10.15
C MET A 328 -2.05 1.19 8.82
N ALA A 329 -1.55 0.39 7.86
CA ALA A 329 -1.28 0.87 6.51
C ALA A 329 -2.44 0.45 5.58
N SER A 330 -3.03 1.42 4.89
CA SER A 330 -4.15 1.20 3.95
C SER A 330 -3.73 1.55 2.52
N MET A 331 -4.22 0.78 1.55
CA MET A 331 -4.26 1.16 0.14
C MET A 331 -5.72 1.35 -0.24
N GLU A 332 -6.06 2.56 -0.65
CA GLU A 332 -7.45 2.96 -0.89
C GLU A 332 -7.63 3.41 -2.34
N GLY A 333 -8.77 3.07 -2.92
CA GLY A 333 -9.20 3.54 -4.23
C GLY A 333 -10.71 3.71 -4.23
N ASP A 334 -11.22 4.68 -4.98
CA ASP A 334 -12.65 5.00 -5.00
C ASP A 334 -13.51 3.82 -5.49
N ASN A 335 -12.95 2.99 -6.38
CA ASN A 335 -13.60 1.81 -6.94
C ASN A 335 -12.57 0.69 -7.14
N THR A 336 -13.04 -0.57 -7.14
CA THR A 336 -12.24 -1.70 -7.62
C THR A 336 -12.04 -1.57 -9.14
N VAL A 337 -10.81 -1.37 -9.58
CA VAL A 337 -10.45 -1.23 -11.00
C VAL A 337 -9.69 -2.45 -11.51
N LEU A 338 -9.86 -2.77 -12.80
CA LEU A 338 -8.96 -3.71 -13.46
C LEU A 338 -7.59 -3.04 -13.66
N PRO A 339 -6.48 -3.77 -13.43
CA PRO A 339 -5.17 -3.26 -13.77
C PRO A 339 -5.04 -3.13 -15.30
N ALA A 340 -4.24 -2.15 -15.76
CA ALA A 340 -3.99 -1.93 -17.19
C ALA A 340 -3.45 -3.19 -17.90
N THR A 341 -2.68 -3.99 -17.17
CA THR A 341 -2.22 -5.31 -17.61
C THR A 341 -2.69 -6.33 -16.58
N LEU A 342 -3.52 -7.28 -17.01
CA LEU A 342 -3.92 -8.40 -16.17
C LEU A 342 -2.70 -9.29 -15.86
N SER A 343 -2.72 -9.91 -14.68
CA SER A 343 -1.75 -10.96 -14.36
C SER A 343 -1.84 -12.10 -15.37
N LEU A 344 -0.68 -12.60 -15.79
CA LEU A 344 -0.59 -13.69 -16.77
C LEU A 344 -1.45 -14.88 -16.35
N ALA A 345 -2.15 -15.48 -17.32
CA ALA A 345 -3.05 -16.63 -17.17
C ALA A 345 -4.36 -16.40 -16.38
N LEU A 346 -4.75 -15.16 -16.08
CA LEU A 346 -6.03 -14.86 -15.42
C LEU A 346 -7.14 -14.51 -16.44
N ASN A 347 -7.67 -15.51 -17.14
CA ASN A 347 -8.86 -15.38 -18.01
C ASN A 347 -10.12 -15.85 -17.29
N TYR A 348 -10.74 -14.97 -16.49
CA TYR A 348 -11.88 -15.32 -15.61
C TYR A 348 -13.27 -15.14 -16.26
N LYS A 349 -13.39 -14.49 -17.42
CA LYS A 349 -14.66 -14.41 -18.16
C LYS A 349 -14.44 -14.66 -19.65
N GLU A 350 -15.07 -15.70 -20.18
CA GLU A 350 -15.44 -15.76 -21.60
C GLU A 350 -16.35 -14.55 -21.86
N ARG A 351 -15.94 -13.65 -22.78
CA ARG A 351 -16.80 -12.55 -23.20
C ARG A 351 -17.93 -13.15 -24.04
N VAL A 352 -19.16 -13.17 -23.51
CA VAL A 352 -20.34 -13.37 -24.34
C VAL A 352 -20.38 -12.22 -25.34
N MET A 353 -20.27 -12.52 -26.63
CA MET A 353 -20.39 -11.53 -27.70
C MET A 353 -21.79 -10.91 -27.63
N THR A 354 -21.87 -9.58 -27.67
CA THR A 354 -23.13 -8.84 -27.74
C THR A 354 -23.22 -8.14 -29.10
N VAL A 355 -24.43 -7.71 -29.50
CA VAL A 355 -24.63 -6.95 -30.74
C VAL A 355 -23.73 -5.71 -30.79
N ASP A 356 -23.73 -4.90 -29.73
CA ASP A 356 -22.92 -3.68 -29.66
C ASP A 356 -21.42 -3.98 -29.73
N ALA A 357 -20.97 -5.07 -29.09
CA ALA A 357 -19.58 -5.49 -29.16
C ALA A 357 -19.19 -5.93 -30.59
N LEU A 358 -20.04 -6.70 -31.27
CA LEU A 358 -19.78 -7.16 -32.63
C LEU A 358 -19.70 -5.98 -33.62
N PHE A 359 -20.68 -5.07 -33.59
CA PHE A 359 -20.67 -3.88 -34.46
C PHE A 359 -19.55 -2.91 -34.09
N GLY A 360 -19.21 -2.78 -32.79
CA GLY A 360 -18.06 -2.01 -32.35
C GLY A 360 -16.74 -2.57 -32.90
N HIS A 361 -16.56 -3.89 -32.90
CA HIS A 361 -15.39 -4.54 -33.48
C HIS A 361 -15.34 -4.39 -35.01
N LEU A 362 -16.46 -4.58 -35.71
CA LEU A 362 -16.58 -4.35 -37.15
C LEU A 362 -16.28 -2.89 -37.52
N TRP A 363 -16.79 -1.93 -36.75
CA TRP A 363 -16.53 -0.51 -36.96
C TRP A 363 -15.05 -0.18 -36.73
N GLN A 364 -14.44 -0.71 -35.67
CA GLN A 364 -13.03 -0.48 -35.37
C GLN A 364 -12.12 -1.04 -36.47
N ASP A 365 -12.37 -2.26 -36.93
CA ASP A 365 -11.65 -2.84 -38.07
C ASP A 365 -11.83 -2.00 -39.33
N TYR A 366 -13.08 -1.60 -39.62
CA TYR A 366 -13.40 -0.78 -40.76
C TYR A 366 -12.64 0.54 -40.77
N ILE A 367 -12.66 1.34 -39.69
CA ILE A 367 -11.93 2.63 -39.64
C ILE A 367 -10.41 2.48 -39.48
N THR A 368 -9.89 1.28 -39.20
CA THR A 368 -8.45 1.08 -39.05
C THR A 368 -7.83 0.55 -40.33
N ARG A 369 -8.50 -0.41 -40.97
CA ARG A 369 -7.94 -1.20 -42.06
C ARG A 369 -8.58 -0.92 -43.42
N LEU A 370 -9.89 -0.71 -43.45
CA LEU A 370 -10.63 -0.66 -44.72
C LEU A 370 -10.90 0.79 -45.16
N CYS A 371 -11.42 1.65 -44.30
CA CYS A 371 -11.78 3.02 -44.60
C CYS A 371 -11.38 3.99 -43.46
N PRO A 372 -10.07 4.29 -43.29
CA PRO A 372 -9.61 5.25 -42.28
C PRO A 372 -10.27 6.63 -42.31
N SER A 373 -10.70 7.10 -43.47
CA SER A 373 -11.40 8.38 -43.64
C SER A 373 -12.80 8.37 -43.03
N ALA A 374 -13.44 7.20 -42.89
CA ALA A 374 -14.80 7.08 -42.38
C ALA A 374 -14.97 7.60 -40.95
N HIS A 375 -13.95 7.49 -40.08
CA HIS A 375 -14.03 8.07 -38.73
C HIS A 375 -14.21 9.60 -38.77
N LYS A 376 -13.48 10.29 -39.66
CA LYS A 376 -13.59 11.75 -39.82
C LYS A 376 -14.94 12.15 -40.43
N VAL A 377 -15.44 11.38 -41.37
CA VAL A 377 -16.77 11.60 -41.96
C VAL A 377 -17.87 11.36 -40.92
N HIS A 378 -17.74 10.31 -40.11
CA HIS A 378 -18.65 10.00 -39.01
C HIS A 378 -18.68 11.14 -37.98
N ASP A 379 -17.52 11.70 -37.61
CA ASP A 379 -17.46 12.86 -36.71
C ASP A 379 -18.06 14.12 -37.33
N LEU A 380 -17.88 14.33 -38.64
CA LEU A 380 -18.38 15.50 -39.36
C LEU A 380 -19.92 15.52 -39.46
N LEU A 381 -20.53 14.35 -39.60
CA LEU A 381 -21.98 14.19 -39.70
C LEU A 381 -22.66 14.06 -38.33
N ARG A 382 -21.89 13.98 -37.24
CA ARG A 382 -22.42 13.82 -35.89
C ARG A 382 -23.27 15.03 -35.48
N GLU A 383 -24.44 14.74 -34.92
CA GLU A 383 -25.37 15.71 -34.33
C GLU A 383 -25.50 15.41 -32.83
N ASP A 384 -26.55 15.93 -32.17
CA ASP A 384 -26.77 15.71 -30.74
C ASP A 384 -27.02 14.22 -30.41
N GLU A 385 -27.61 13.48 -31.35
CA GLU A 385 -27.79 12.03 -31.26
C GLU A 385 -26.66 11.25 -31.97
N SER A 386 -26.45 10.00 -31.54
CA SER A 386 -25.50 9.09 -32.19
C SER A 386 -25.99 8.71 -33.59
N LEU A 387 -25.08 8.73 -34.56
CA LEU A 387 -25.36 8.31 -35.93
C LEU A 387 -25.78 6.85 -35.99
N ILE A 388 -26.92 6.61 -36.62
CA ILE A 388 -27.45 5.29 -36.90
C ILE A 388 -26.97 4.87 -38.29
N ASN A 389 -26.41 3.66 -38.35
CA ASN A 389 -26.13 3.03 -39.62
C ASN A 389 -27.42 2.39 -40.16
N ASP A 390 -27.79 2.71 -41.39
CA ASP A 390 -28.85 2.01 -42.12
C ASP A 390 -28.50 0.54 -42.31
N HIS A 391 -27.26 0.28 -42.75
CA HIS A 391 -26.76 -1.06 -42.97
C HIS A 391 -25.24 -1.18 -42.99
N ILE A 392 -24.77 -2.42 -42.95
CA ILE A 392 -23.41 -2.83 -43.33
C ILE A 392 -23.48 -3.88 -44.44
N ALA A 393 -22.41 -4.01 -45.22
CA ALA A 393 -22.27 -5.07 -46.20
C ALA A 393 -21.03 -5.94 -45.95
N LEU A 394 -21.20 -7.26 -46.12
CA LEU A 394 -20.17 -8.28 -45.98
C LEU A 394 -20.08 -9.10 -47.27
N ARG A 395 -18.87 -9.54 -47.60
CA ARG A 395 -18.57 -10.30 -48.83
C ARG A 395 -18.02 -11.68 -48.49
N THR A 396 -18.43 -12.70 -49.25
CA THR A 396 -17.83 -14.04 -49.20
C THR A 396 -17.82 -14.74 -50.57
N PHE A 397 -17.23 -15.93 -50.64
CA PHE A 397 -17.29 -16.84 -51.78
C PHE A 397 -18.28 -17.96 -51.47
N ASN A 398 -19.04 -18.45 -52.46
CA ASN A 398 -19.97 -19.57 -52.27
C ASN A 398 -19.27 -20.95 -52.24
N VAL A 399 -18.11 -21.04 -51.59
CA VAL A 399 -17.26 -22.24 -51.53
C VAL A 399 -17.04 -22.65 -50.08
N ALA A 400 -17.47 -23.86 -49.71
CA ALA A 400 -17.32 -24.38 -48.36
C ALA A 400 -15.84 -24.43 -47.91
N PRO A 401 -15.53 -24.10 -46.64
CA PRO A 401 -16.44 -23.80 -45.53
C PRO A 401 -16.91 -22.33 -45.45
N LEU A 402 -16.65 -21.52 -46.47
CA LEU A 402 -17.15 -20.15 -46.58
C LEU A 402 -18.59 -20.14 -47.12
N GLY A 403 -19.17 -18.95 -47.28
CA GLY A 403 -20.53 -18.77 -47.78
C GLY A 403 -21.41 -17.95 -46.84
N ILE A 404 -22.59 -17.57 -47.35
CA ILE A 404 -23.57 -16.75 -46.63
C ILE A 404 -23.93 -17.37 -45.27
N GLU A 405 -24.15 -18.68 -45.20
CA GLU A 405 -24.54 -19.36 -43.95
C GLU A 405 -23.49 -19.19 -42.84
N THR A 406 -22.21 -19.30 -43.19
CA THR A 406 -21.08 -19.13 -42.25
C THR A 406 -21.00 -17.70 -41.73
N LEU A 407 -21.17 -16.70 -42.60
CA LEU A 407 -21.10 -15.28 -42.21
C LEU A 407 -22.37 -14.82 -41.47
N ALA A 408 -23.53 -15.40 -41.79
CA ALA A 408 -24.80 -15.06 -41.16
C ALA A 408 -24.86 -15.58 -39.72
N LYS A 409 -24.22 -16.73 -39.43
CA LYS A 409 -24.32 -17.42 -38.14
C LYS A 409 -24.08 -16.51 -36.92
N PRO A 410 -23.01 -15.70 -36.83
CA PRO A 410 -22.80 -14.81 -35.69
C PRO A 410 -23.93 -13.79 -35.46
N PHE A 411 -24.58 -13.33 -36.54
CA PHE A 411 -25.70 -12.39 -36.44
C PHE A 411 -27.00 -13.11 -36.03
N LEU A 412 -27.26 -14.30 -36.59
CA LEU A 412 -28.39 -15.15 -36.21
C LEU A 412 -28.33 -15.54 -34.73
N ASP A 413 -27.13 -15.90 -34.24
CA ASP A 413 -26.89 -16.21 -32.82
C ASP A 413 -27.13 -14.98 -31.90
N LEU A 414 -27.15 -13.77 -32.48
CA LEU A 414 -27.44 -12.50 -31.81
C LEU A 414 -28.87 -11.96 -32.05
N GLY A 415 -29.75 -12.77 -32.64
CA GLY A 415 -31.18 -12.42 -32.78
C GLY A 415 -31.54 -11.69 -34.07
N TYR A 416 -30.64 -11.66 -35.08
CA TYR A 416 -31.01 -11.27 -36.43
C TYR A 416 -31.78 -12.39 -37.14
N GLU A 417 -32.63 -12.03 -38.10
CA GLU A 417 -33.38 -12.94 -38.96
C GLU A 417 -33.12 -12.61 -40.44
N VAL A 418 -33.13 -13.62 -41.31
CA VAL A 418 -33.01 -13.42 -42.76
C VAL A 418 -34.33 -12.87 -43.30
N SER A 419 -34.30 -11.66 -43.85
CA SER A 419 -35.51 -10.90 -44.25
C SER A 419 -35.64 -10.68 -45.76
N GLY A 420 -34.63 -11.04 -46.56
CA GLY A 420 -34.70 -10.94 -48.02
C GLY A 420 -33.59 -11.66 -48.76
N HIS A 421 -33.88 -12.01 -50.01
CA HIS A 421 -32.97 -12.68 -50.95
C HIS A 421 -32.88 -11.89 -52.24
N TYR A 422 -31.67 -11.73 -52.77
CA TYR A 422 -31.39 -10.95 -53.97
C TYR A 422 -30.45 -11.71 -54.90
N ASP A 423 -30.66 -11.53 -56.20
CA ASP A 423 -29.84 -12.11 -57.26
C ASP A 423 -29.32 -11.00 -58.18
N PHE A 424 -28.01 -10.99 -58.41
CA PHE A 424 -27.31 -10.02 -59.26
C PHE A 424 -26.62 -10.76 -60.41
N GLU A 425 -27.39 -11.11 -61.43
CA GLU A 425 -26.94 -11.91 -62.58
C GLU A 425 -25.71 -11.30 -63.27
N ALA A 426 -25.69 -9.97 -63.47
CA ALA A 426 -24.59 -9.27 -64.14
C ALA A 426 -23.25 -9.35 -63.37
N LYS A 427 -23.31 -9.43 -62.03
CA LYS A 427 -22.14 -9.50 -61.15
C LYS A 427 -21.86 -10.93 -60.65
N LYS A 428 -22.70 -11.90 -61.01
CA LYS A 428 -22.66 -13.30 -60.55
C LYS A 428 -22.73 -13.41 -59.02
N LEU A 429 -23.53 -12.55 -58.37
CA LEU A 429 -23.67 -12.53 -56.91
C LEU A 429 -25.05 -13.00 -56.49
N THR A 430 -25.11 -13.72 -55.38
CA THR A 430 -26.35 -13.90 -54.59
C THR A 430 -26.17 -13.18 -53.27
N ALA A 431 -27.23 -12.58 -52.73
CA ALA A 431 -27.17 -11.92 -51.43
C ALA A 431 -28.39 -12.19 -50.57
N VAL A 432 -28.18 -12.08 -49.27
CA VAL A 432 -29.23 -11.98 -48.26
C VAL A 432 -29.10 -10.70 -47.48
N HIS A 433 -30.19 -10.22 -46.92
CA HIS A 433 -30.13 -9.22 -45.86
C HIS A 433 -30.78 -9.75 -44.59
N LEU A 434 -30.17 -9.39 -43.46
CA LEU A 434 -30.63 -9.74 -42.14
C LEU A 434 -31.12 -8.48 -41.42
N GLU A 435 -32.20 -8.63 -40.64
CA GLU A 435 -32.78 -7.58 -39.82
C GLU A 435 -32.86 -8.03 -38.36
N HIS A 436 -32.76 -7.07 -37.44
CA HIS A 436 -33.01 -7.29 -36.02
C HIS A 436 -34.34 -6.65 -35.64
N SER A 437 -35.04 -7.23 -34.65
CA SER A 437 -36.28 -6.67 -34.09
C SER A 437 -36.13 -5.24 -33.52
N ASN A 438 -34.89 -4.79 -33.29
CA ASN A 438 -34.56 -3.43 -32.87
C ASN A 438 -34.19 -2.63 -34.12
N THR A 439 -35.08 -1.73 -34.51
CA THR A 439 -34.96 -0.92 -35.73
C THR A 439 -33.85 0.13 -35.69
N LEU A 440 -33.20 0.34 -34.54
CA LEU A 440 -32.03 1.21 -34.39
C LEU A 440 -30.72 0.50 -34.77
N LEU A 441 -30.73 -0.84 -34.88
CA LEU A 441 -29.57 -1.59 -35.31
C LEU A 441 -29.49 -1.65 -36.84
N PRO A 442 -28.28 -1.62 -37.41
CA PRO A 442 -28.12 -1.70 -38.85
C PRO A 442 -28.56 -3.05 -39.40
N LYS A 443 -29.06 -3.03 -40.64
CA LYS A 443 -29.23 -4.25 -41.43
C LYS A 443 -27.87 -4.83 -41.79
N VAL A 444 -27.80 -6.15 -41.97
CA VAL A 444 -26.58 -6.82 -42.38
C VAL A 444 -26.80 -7.45 -43.75
N PHE A 445 -26.17 -6.89 -44.78
CA PHE A 445 -26.16 -7.46 -46.11
C PHE A 445 -24.97 -8.41 -46.24
N ILE A 446 -25.22 -9.63 -46.69
CA ILE A 446 -24.18 -10.62 -46.94
C ILE A 446 -24.36 -11.09 -48.38
N SER A 447 -23.38 -10.82 -49.23
CA SER A 447 -23.33 -11.32 -50.59
C SER A 447 -22.27 -12.41 -50.73
N GLU A 448 -22.49 -13.32 -51.67
CA GLU A 448 -21.50 -14.30 -52.10
C GLU A 448 -21.35 -14.32 -53.61
N LEU A 449 -20.11 -14.47 -54.08
CA LEU A 449 -19.80 -14.67 -55.48
C LEU A 449 -20.06 -16.13 -55.86
N ARG A 450 -20.81 -16.35 -56.94
CA ARG A 450 -21.01 -17.66 -57.59
C ARG A 450 -19.76 -18.05 -58.36
N VAL A 451 -18.82 -18.68 -57.66
CA VAL A 451 -17.48 -19.01 -58.17
C VAL A 451 -17.56 -19.96 -59.38
N GLU A 452 -18.54 -20.86 -59.41
CA GLU A 452 -18.81 -21.78 -60.51
C GLU A 452 -19.20 -21.09 -61.83
N GLU A 453 -19.68 -19.83 -61.78
CA GLU A 453 -20.01 -19.03 -62.97
C GLU A 453 -18.81 -18.21 -63.48
N CYS A 454 -17.67 -18.24 -62.79
CA CYS A 454 -16.44 -17.54 -63.15
C CYS A 454 -15.48 -18.38 -64.00
N SER A 455 -14.44 -17.76 -64.54
CA SER A 455 -13.40 -18.46 -65.32
C SER A 455 -12.68 -19.52 -64.48
N GLN A 456 -12.13 -20.54 -65.14
CA GLN A 456 -11.34 -21.58 -64.46
C GLN A 456 -10.17 -20.99 -63.66
N SER A 457 -9.53 -19.93 -64.18
CA SER A 457 -8.44 -19.24 -63.50
C SER A 457 -8.88 -18.62 -62.16
N LEU A 458 -10.07 -18.00 -62.11
CA LEU A 458 -10.63 -17.46 -60.86
C LEU A 458 -11.00 -18.59 -59.90
N GLN A 459 -11.63 -19.66 -60.40
CA GLN A 459 -11.99 -20.83 -59.61
C GLN A 459 -10.77 -21.46 -58.93
N ASP A 460 -9.68 -21.65 -59.68
CA ASP A 460 -8.44 -22.24 -59.19
C ASP A 460 -7.79 -21.37 -58.10
N ILE A 461 -7.80 -20.04 -58.28
CA ILE A 461 -7.30 -19.10 -57.26
C ILE A 461 -8.17 -19.17 -56.00
N VAL A 462 -9.50 -19.09 -56.13
CA VAL A 462 -10.40 -19.15 -54.97
C VAL A 462 -10.25 -20.47 -54.22
N ALA A 463 -10.14 -21.60 -54.93
CA ALA A 463 -9.91 -22.91 -54.30
C ALA A 463 -8.59 -22.93 -53.50
N LYS A 464 -7.52 -22.32 -54.04
CA LYS A 464 -6.23 -22.16 -53.34
C LYS A 464 -6.36 -21.28 -52.09
N LEU A 465 -7.18 -20.23 -52.10
CA LEU A 465 -7.42 -19.39 -50.92
C LEU A 465 -8.22 -20.16 -49.86
N VAL A 466 -9.32 -20.81 -50.25
CA VAL A 466 -10.21 -21.54 -49.34
C VAL A 466 -9.49 -22.71 -48.67
N ALA A 467 -8.58 -23.40 -49.38
CA ALA A 467 -7.79 -24.50 -48.83
C ALA A 467 -6.89 -24.09 -47.64
N GLN A 468 -6.61 -22.80 -47.46
CA GLN A 468 -5.80 -22.28 -46.34
C GLN A 468 -6.64 -21.96 -45.10
N VAL A 469 -7.98 -21.94 -45.22
CA VAL A 469 -8.86 -21.51 -44.13
C VAL A 469 -8.90 -22.56 -43.03
N ASP A 470 -8.45 -22.16 -41.84
CA ASP A 470 -8.69 -22.91 -40.62
C ASP A 470 -10.16 -22.76 -40.20
N SER A 471 -10.96 -23.79 -40.48
CA SER A 471 -12.39 -23.84 -40.15
C SER A 471 -12.71 -23.59 -38.68
N VAL A 472 -11.76 -23.81 -37.75
CA VAL A 472 -11.96 -23.51 -36.32
C VAL A 472 -12.15 -22.01 -36.10
N LYS A 473 -11.47 -21.16 -36.88
CA LYS A 473 -11.60 -19.70 -36.77
C LYS A 473 -13.01 -19.20 -37.14
N LEU A 474 -13.73 -19.95 -37.98
CA LEU A 474 -15.09 -19.63 -38.42
C LEU A 474 -16.15 -19.91 -37.35
N SER A 475 -15.78 -20.53 -36.23
CA SER A 475 -16.71 -20.85 -35.14
C SER A 475 -17.04 -19.67 -34.21
N SER A 476 -16.28 -18.56 -34.31
CA SER A 476 -16.47 -17.36 -33.49
C SER A 476 -16.79 -16.15 -34.36
N ALA A 477 -17.34 -15.07 -33.79
CA ALA A 477 -17.59 -13.84 -34.55
C ALA A 477 -16.30 -13.09 -34.93
N GLU A 478 -15.14 -13.46 -34.37
CA GLU A 478 -13.87 -12.73 -34.55
C GLU A 478 -13.39 -12.70 -36.00
N PHE A 479 -13.66 -13.76 -36.79
CA PHE A 479 -13.22 -13.77 -38.18
C PHE A 479 -13.90 -12.67 -39.01
N LEU A 480 -15.10 -12.20 -38.62
CA LEU A 480 -15.84 -11.17 -39.36
C LEU A 480 -15.13 -9.80 -39.37
N TYR A 481 -14.19 -9.58 -38.46
CA TYR A 481 -13.39 -8.35 -38.33
C TYR A 481 -11.89 -8.65 -38.21
N GLY A 482 -11.47 -9.85 -38.61
CA GLY A 482 -10.08 -10.32 -38.52
C GLY A 482 -9.26 -10.14 -39.79
N GLY A 483 -9.87 -9.71 -40.90
CA GLY A 483 -9.22 -9.61 -42.19
C GLY A 483 -9.07 -10.95 -42.91
N ARG A 484 -7.98 -11.11 -43.65
CA ARG A 484 -7.73 -12.30 -44.49
C ARG A 484 -7.37 -13.53 -43.67
N LEU A 485 -7.90 -14.68 -44.09
CA LEU A 485 -7.62 -15.99 -43.51
C LEU A 485 -6.63 -16.82 -44.35
N TRP A 486 -6.01 -16.20 -45.34
CA TRP A 486 -5.15 -16.83 -46.34
C TRP A 486 -4.03 -15.87 -46.75
N ASP A 487 -2.98 -16.45 -47.32
CA ASP A 487 -1.96 -15.71 -48.05
C ASP A 487 -2.37 -15.53 -49.51
N LEU A 488 -2.05 -14.35 -50.05
CA LEU A 488 -2.37 -13.95 -51.42
C LEU A 488 -1.14 -13.37 -52.11
N SER A 489 -0.87 -13.82 -53.33
CA SER A 489 0.14 -13.21 -54.20
C SER A 489 -0.43 -12.03 -54.97
N TYR A 490 0.41 -11.04 -55.27
CA TYR A 490 -0.02 -9.89 -56.04
C TYR A 490 -0.45 -10.28 -57.47
N GLN A 491 0.17 -11.33 -58.05
CA GLN A 491 -0.21 -11.86 -59.36
C GLN A 491 -1.61 -12.51 -59.34
N ASP A 492 -1.94 -13.27 -58.30
CA ASP A 492 -3.27 -13.85 -58.13
C ASP A 492 -4.31 -12.73 -57.96
N PHE A 493 -4.00 -11.71 -57.15
CA PHE A 493 -4.85 -10.52 -57.00
C PHE A 493 -5.12 -9.82 -58.33
N GLN A 494 -4.08 -9.57 -59.14
CA GLN A 494 -4.24 -8.93 -60.45
C GLN A 494 -5.08 -9.76 -61.41
N THR A 495 -4.96 -11.09 -61.32
CA THR A 495 -5.75 -12.03 -62.14
C THR A 495 -7.22 -11.98 -61.75
N LEU A 496 -7.51 -11.98 -60.44
CA LEU A 496 -8.87 -11.78 -59.93
C LEU A 496 -9.42 -10.41 -60.35
N ALA A 497 -8.63 -9.34 -60.25
CA ALA A 497 -9.07 -7.98 -60.53
C ALA A 497 -9.42 -7.73 -62.00
N GLN A 498 -8.87 -8.52 -62.93
CA GLN A 498 -9.24 -8.46 -64.35
C GLN A 498 -10.64 -9.00 -64.65
N GLU A 499 -11.15 -9.92 -63.82
CA GLU A 499 -12.45 -10.55 -64.03
C GLU A 499 -13.52 -10.04 -63.06
N SER A 500 -13.18 -9.90 -61.78
CA SER A 500 -14.13 -9.57 -60.72
C SER A 500 -13.46 -8.75 -59.62
N GLU A 501 -13.81 -7.46 -59.60
CA GLU A 501 -13.47 -6.54 -58.51
C GLU A 501 -13.94 -7.06 -57.15
N TYR A 502 -15.09 -7.72 -57.13
CA TYR A 502 -15.61 -8.36 -55.93
C TYR A 502 -14.65 -9.45 -55.41
N ALA A 503 -14.18 -10.32 -56.32
CA ALA A 503 -13.28 -11.41 -55.98
C ALA A 503 -11.91 -10.90 -55.53
N SER A 504 -11.34 -9.92 -56.25
CA SER A 504 -10.03 -9.36 -55.90
C SER A 504 -10.05 -8.59 -54.58
N TRP A 505 -11.12 -7.83 -54.31
CA TRP A 505 -11.29 -7.12 -53.05
C TRP A 505 -11.40 -8.10 -51.88
N LEU A 506 -12.27 -9.11 -52.00
CA LEU A 506 -12.46 -10.11 -50.95
C LEU A 506 -11.18 -10.92 -50.73
N ALA A 507 -10.47 -11.29 -51.80
CA ALA A 507 -9.19 -11.98 -51.67
C ALA A 507 -8.15 -11.13 -50.93
N ALA A 508 -8.05 -9.83 -51.25
CA ALA A 508 -7.02 -8.97 -50.67
C ALA A 508 -7.32 -8.56 -49.23
N HIS A 509 -8.57 -8.21 -48.92
CA HIS A 509 -8.97 -7.71 -47.62
C HIS A 509 -9.50 -8.78 -46.67
N GLY A 510 -9.97 -9.91 -47.20
CA GLY A 510 -10.64 -10.93 -46.41
C GLY A 510 -11.95 -10.45 -45.81
N TYR A 511 -12.20 -10.83 -44.57
CA TYR A 511 -13.44 -10.53 -43.88
C TYR A 511 -13.37 -9.21 -43.11
N GLY A 512 -14.46 -8.45 -43.19
CA GLY A 512 -14.63 -7.11 -42.65
C GLY A 512 -15.89 -6.50 -43.26
N ALA A 513 -16.48 -5.50 -42.60
CA ALA A 513 -17.54 -4.71 -43.21
C ALA A 513 -16.97 -3.96 -44.42
N ASN A 514 -17.39 -4.36 -45.63
CA ASN A 514 -16.95 -3.73 -46.87
C ASN A 514 -17.29 -2.24 -46.89
N HIS A 515 -18.49 -1.90 -46.42
CA HIS A 515 -18.89 -0.53 -46.13
C HIS A 515 -19.85 -0.52 -44.95
N PHE A 516 -19.91 0.65 -44.32
CA PHE A 516 -21.02 1.07 -43.47
C PHE A 516 -21.85 2.11 -44.23
N THR A 517 -23.12 2.21 -43.89
CA THR A 517 -24.04 3.15 -44.53
C THR A 517 -24.75 3.97 -43.47
N VAL A 518 -24.59 5.29 -43.47
CA VAL A 518 -25.32 6.20 -42.57
C VAL A 518 -26.76 6.37 -43.04
N SER A 519 -27.72 6.34 -42.11
CA SER A 519 -29.10 6.70 -42.41
C SER A 519 -29.26 8.23 -42.46
N VAL A 520 -29.47 8.77 -43.66
CA VAL A 520 -29.77 10.20 -43.85
C VAL A 520 -31.12 10.57 -43.23
N ASN A 521 -32.05 9.60 -43.11
CA ASN A 521 -33.34 9.81 -42.48
C ASN A 521 -33.28 10.31 -41.03
N GLN A 522 -32.17 10.06 -40.32
CA GLN A 522 -31.98 10.50 -38.94
C GLN A 522 -31.40 11.92 -38.84
N LEU A 523 -30.74 12.42 -39.89
CA LEU A 523 -29.99 13.68 -39.80
C LEU A 523 -30.94 14.88 -39.84
N ASP A 524 -30.93 15.70 -38.79
CA ASP A 524 -31.76 16.90 -38.72
C ASP A 524 -31.25 18.00 -39.67
N ARG A 525 -29.95 18.04 -39.94
CA ARG A 525 -29.31 19.07 -40.76
C ARG A 525 -29.45 18.86 -42.27
N PHE A 526 -29.80 17.65 -42.70
CA PHE A 526 -29.81 17.27 -44.12
C PHE A 526 -31.12 16.56 -44.47
N ALA A 527 -31.90 17.18 -45.35
CA ALA A 527 -33.11 16.58 -45.87
C ALA A 527 -32.81 15.61 -47.02
N GLU A 528 -31.80 15.90 -47.84
CA GLU A 528 -31.48 15.15 -49.06
C GLU A 528 -30.04 14.61 -49.08
N VAL A 529 -29.84 13.46 -49.74
CA VAL A 529 -28.51 12.82 -49.86
C VAL A 529 -27.47 13.75 -50.52
N VAL A 530 -27.92 14.57 -51.47
CA VAL A 530 -27.06 15.55 -52.16
C VAL A 530 -26.51 16.64 -51.22
N GLU A 531 -27.23 16.97 -50.14
CA GLU A 531 -26.78 17.97 -49.15
C GLU A 531 -25.66 17.39 -48.29
N VAL A 532 -25.75 16.10 -47.93
CA VAL A 532 -24.67 15.36 -47.27
C VAL A 532 -23.43 15.36 -48.16
N ASN A 533 -23.58 15.02 -49.45
CA ASN A 533 -22.46 15.02 -50.39
C ASN A 533 -21.78 16.39 -50.50
N GLN A 534 -22.57 17.47 -50.55
CA GLN A 534 -22.02 18.82 -50.60
C GLN A 534 -21.25 19.17 -49.33
N HIS A 535 -21.78 18.80 -48.16
CA HIS A 535 -21.10 19.02 -46.89
C HIS A 535 -19.74 18.29 -46.81
N LEU A 536 -19.69 17.05 -47.31
CA LEU A 536 -18.46 16.27 -47.38
C LEU A 536 -17.45 16.86 -48.37
N ARG A 537 -17.91 17.37 -49.52
CA ARG A 537 -17.05 18.09 -50.48
C ARG A 537 -16.44 19.34 -49.86
N ASP A 538 -17.24 20.13 -49.14
CA ASP A 538 -16.77 21.33 -48.46
C ASP A 538 -15.70 21.02 -47.39
N ALA A 539 -15.75 19.81 -46.82
CA ALA A 539 -14.75 19.28 -45.90
C ALA A 539 -13.58 18.54 -46.58
N GLY A 540 -13.54 18.48 -47.91
CA GLY A 540 -12.43 17.93 -48.69
C GLY A 540 -12.51 16.44 -49.03
N PHE A 541 -13.66 15.79 -48.85
CA PHE A 541 -13.86 14.39 -49.24
C PHE A 541 -14.30 14.28 -50.70
N ALA A 542 -13.76 13.29 -51.42
CA ALA A 542 -14.17 12.97 -52.78
C ALA A 542 -15.42 12.08 -52.76
N ILE A 543 -16.44 12.45 -53.55
CA ILE A 543 -17.69 11.70 -53.69
C ILE A 543 -17.63 10.84 -54.95
N ASN A 544 -18.19 9.63 -54.88
CA ASN A 544 -18.24 8.72 -56.02
C ASN A 544 -19.33 9.13 -57.02
N GLU A 545 -18.92 9.58 -58.20
CA GLU A 545 -19.80 9.99 -59.29
C GLU A 545 -20.11 8.85 -60.30
N SER A 546 -19.52 7.65 -60.15
CA SER A 546 -19.79 6.55 -61.08
C SER A 546 -21.25 6.14 -61.01
N GLY A 547 -21.89 6.04 -62.19
CA GLY A 547 -23.31 5.73 -62.30
C GLY A 547 -24.28 6.85 -61.89
N GLY A 548 -23.77 8.04 -61.55
CA GLY A 548 -24.51 9.17 -60.98
C GLY A 548 -24.11 9.44 -59.53
N GLU A 549 -24.10 10.72 -59.12
CA GLU A 549 -23.72 11.14 -57.77
C GLU A 549 -24.66 10.57 -56.69
N VAL A 550 -25.97 10.64 -56.93
CA VAL A 550 -27.01 9.98 -56.13
C VAL A 550 -27.64 8.90 -57.00
N LYS A 551 -27.64 7.66 -56.52
CA LYS A 551 -28.27 6.50 -57.17
C LYS A 551 -29.64 6.25 -56.55
N GLY A 552 -30.62 5.91 -57.38
CA GLY A 552 -32.00 5.71 -56.94
C GLY A 552 -32.84 6.99 -57.02
N SER A 553 -34.04 6.93 -56.48
CA SER A 553 -35.03 8.02 -56.54
C SER A 553 -36.18 7.76 -55.55
N PRO A 554 -37.01 8.77 -55.24
CA PRO A 554 -38.21 8.57 -54.42
C PRO A 554 -39.17 7.51 -55.00
N GLU A 555 -39.24 7.36 -56.33
CA GLU A 555 -40.11 6.36 -56.98
C GLU A 555 -39.67 4.91 -56.74
N VAL A 556 -38.37 4.68 -56.56
CA VAL A 556 -37.81 3.37 -56.17
C VAL A 556 -37.58 3.26 -54.66
N LEU A 557 -38.02 4.26 -53.91
CA LEU A 557 -38.07 4.35 -52.45
C LEU A 557 -36.72 4.32 -51.72
N LEU A 558 -35.61 4.48 -52.44
CA LEU A 558 -34.25 4.47 -51.89
C LEU A 558 -33.34 5.38 -52.72
N GLU A 559 -32.58 6.23 -52.05
CA GLU A 559 -31.48 7.02 -52.60
C GLU A 559 -30.19 6.70 -51.85
N GLN A 560 -29.08 6.58 -52.59
CA GLN A 560 -27.77 6.25 -52.05
C GLN A 560 -26.66 7.07 -52.69
N SER A 561 -25.65 7.44 -51.91
CA SER A 561 -24.37 7.98 -52.39
C SER A 561 -23.22 7.44 -51.54
N SER A 562 -21.98 7.63 -51.99
CA SER A 562 -20.81 7.20 -51.22
C SER A 562 -19.62 8.12 -51.40
N THR A 563 -18.68 8.07 -50.46
CA THR A 563 -17.33 8.57 -50.70
C THR A 563 -16.61 7.71 -51.75
N MET A 564 -15.51 8.22 -52.28
CA MET A 564 -14.50 7.37 -52.93
C MET A 564 -13.89 6.41 -51.89
N ALA A 565 -13.48 5.22 -52.34
CA ALA A 565 -12.81 4.27 -51.47
C ALA A 565 -11.43 4.79 -51.04
N ASP A 566 -11.06 4.52 -49.78
CA ASP A 566 -9.73 4.84 -49.30
C ASP A 566 -8.68 3.95 -49.97
N LYS A 567 -7.48 4.47 -50.19
CA LYS A 567 -6.33 3.66 -50.63
C LYS A 567 -5.56 3.19 -49.41
N VAL A 568 -5.55 1.89 -49.18
CA VAL A 568 -4.97 1.27 -47.98
C VAL A 568 -3.84 0.31 -48.36
N SER A 569 -2.86 0.16 -47.47
CA SER A 569 -1.74 -0.75 -47.67
C SER A 569 -2.16 -2.18 -47.31
N VAL A 570 -1.99 -3.11 -48.24
CA VAL A 570 -2.30 -4.53 -48.09
C VAL A 570 -1.04 -5.35 -48.36
N ALA A 571 -0.74 -6.28 -47.45
CA ALA A 571 0.40 -7.17 -47.59
C ALA A 571 0.11 -8.28 -48.60
N PHE A 572 0.99 -8.51 -49.57
CA PHE A 572 1.00 -9.68 -50.45
C PHE A 572 2.22 -10.54 -50.15
N THR A 573 2.28 -11.78 -50.68
CA THR A 573 3.45 -12.66 -50.47
C THR A 573 4.76 -12.06 -50.95
N GLU A 574 4.70 -11.14 -51.92
CA GLU A 574 5.85 -10.43 -52.48
C GLU A 574 6.15 -9.07 -51.80
N GLY A 575 5.26 -8.59 -50.92
CA GLY A 575 5.39 -7.29 -50.24
C GLY A 575 4.09 -6.46 -50.27
N ASP A 576 4.13 -5.28 -49.68
CA ASP A 576 2.94 -4.44 -49.52
C ASP A 576 2.59 -3.68 -50.81
N GLN A 577 1.30 -3.62 -51.14
CA GLN A 577 0.77 -2.79 -52.23
C GLN A 577 -0.37 -1.91 -51.72
N VAL A 578 -0.53 -0.74 -52.33
CA VAL A 578 -1.63 0.17 -52.00
C VAL A 578 -2.76 -0.08 -52.97
N ILE A 579 -3.89 -0.57 -52.46
CA ILE A 579 -5.10 -0.89 -53.24
C ILE A 579 -6.35 -0.23 -52.61
N PRO A 580 -7.46 -0.11 -53.34
CA PRO A 580 -8.71 0.37 -52.77
C PRO A 580 -9.20 -0.51 -51.61
N GLY A 581 -9.54 0.11 -50.49
CA GLY A 581 -10.15 -0.46 -49.29
C GLY A 581 -11.67 -0.33 -49.33
N GLY A 582 -12.27 0.20 -48.27
CA GLY A 582 -13.71 0.47 -48.16
C GLY A 582 -14.06 1.92 -48.49
N PHE A 583 -15.36 2.16 -48.65
CA PHE A 583 -15.97 3.47 -48.87
C PHE A 583 -17.12 3.66 -47.89
N TYR A 584 -17.40 4.90 -47.48
CA TYR A 584 -18.49 5.19 -46.57
C TYR A 584 -19.74 5.65 -47.34
N GLU A 585 -20.87 5.00 -47.09
CA GLU A 585 -22.12 5.20 -47.84
C GLU A 585 -23.15 5.99 -47.02
N PHE A 586 -24.09 6.63 -47.72
CA PHE A 586 -25.21 7.38 -47.15
C PHE A 586 -26.49 6.94 -47.87
N ALA A 587 -27.52 6.58 -47.10
CA ALA A 587 -28.79 6.13 -47.65
C ALA A 587 -29.97 6.90 -47.08
N LYS A 588 -30.90 7.29 -47.96
CA LYS A 588 -32.22 7.83 -47.60
C LYS A 588 -33.30 6.89 -48.11
N ARG A 589 -34.11 6.37 -47.18
CA ARG A 589 -35.28 5.54 -47.47
C ARG A 589 -36.55 6.38 -47.46
N TYR A 590 -37.50 6.03 -48.31
CA TYR A 590 -38.80 6.68 -48.38
C TYR A 590 -39.89 5.82 -47.74
N GLN A 591 -40.94 6.46 -47.24
CA GLN A 591 -42.06 5.77 -46.59
C GLN A 591 -42.95 5.07 -47.63
N LEU A 592 -43.39 3.87 -47.27
CA LEU A 592 -44.46 3.13 -47.90
C LEU A 592 -45.82 3.73 -47.52
N ALA A 593 -46.88 3.30 -48.22
CA ALA A 593 -48.23 3.79 -47.99
C ALA A 593 -48.77 3.53 -46.55
N ASP A 594 -48.16 2.61 -45.82
CA ASP A 594 -48.50 2.29 -44.43
C ASP A 594 -47.72 3.11 -43.38
N GLY A 595 -46.85 4.05 -43.83
CA GLY A 595 -46.03 4.89 -42.98
C GLY A 595 -44.72 4.25 -42.51
N SER A 596 -44.46 2.98 -42.84
CA SER A 596 -43.16 2.34 -42.60
C SER A 596 -42.15 2.74 -43.67
N TYR A 597 -40.85 2.77 -43.35
CA TYR A 597 -39.82 3.01 -44.36
C TYR A 597 -39.59 1.77 -45.22
N TYR A 598 -39.30 1.96 -46.50
CA TYR A 598 -38.92 0.86 -47.40
C TYR A 598 -37.66 0.15 -46.88
N GLN A 599 -37.78 -1.11 -46.50
CA GLN A 599 -36.68 -1.90 -45.92
C GLN A 599 -35.87 -2.69 -46.97
N GLY A 600 -36.38 -2.81 -48.20
CA GLY A 600 -35.75 -3.59 -49.26
C GLY A 600 -34.54 -2.91 -49.89
N PHE A 601 -34.01 -3.55 -50.92
CA PHE A 601 -32.85 -3.08 -51.68
C PHE A 601 -33.23 -2.85 -53.15
N VAL A 602 -32.50 -1.98 -53.86
CA VAL A 602 -32.75 -1.69 -55.29
C VAL A 602 -31.57 -2.19 -56.11
N ALA A 603 -31.72 -3.37 -56.72
CA ALA A 603 -30.61 -4.07 -57.38
C ALA A 603 -29.91 -3.23 -58.47
N ALA A 604 -30.66 -2.46 -59.25
CA ALA A 604 -30.12 -1.61 -60.32
C ALA A 604 -29.26 -0.45 -59.81
N SER A 605 -29.46 0.02 -58.57
CA SER A 605 -28.65 1.05 -57.92
C SER A 605 -27.34 0.47 -57.38
N ALA A 606 -27.38 -0.77 -56.91
CA ALA A 606 -26.27 -1.49 -56.30
C ALA A 606 -25.17 -1.88 -57.29
N ASP A 607 -25.56 -2.34 -58.50
CA ASP A 607 -24.61 -2.77 -59.54
C ASP A 607 -23.58 -1.69 -59.90
N LYS A 608 -23.96 -0.41 -59.76
CA LYS A 608 -23.13 0.77 -60.04
C LYS A 608 -22.31 1.25 -58.84
N ILE A 609 -22.72 0.90 -57.62
CA ILE A 609 -22.01 1.25 -56.38
C ILE A 609 -20.79 0.36 -56.19
N PHE A 610 -20.82 -0.88 -56.69
CA PHE A 610 -19.67 -1.79 -56.65
C PHE A 610 -18.41 -1.25 -57.34
N GLU A 611 -18.54 -0.30 -58.28
CA GLU A 611 -17.42 0.28 -59.05
C GLU A 611 -16.56 1.28 -58.25
N SER A 612 -16.93 1.59 -57.00
CA SER A 612 -16.19 2.53 -56.14
C SER A 612 -14.82 2.00 -55.68
N THR A 613 -14.54 0.71 -55.86
CA THR A 613 -13.28 0.04 -55.48
C THR A 613 -12.36 -0.25 -56.68
N HIS A 614 -12.67 0.29 -57.88
CA HIS A 614 -12.05 -0.09 -59.15
C HIS A 614 -10.88 0.83 -59.63
N GLN A 615 -10.60 1.99 -58.98
CA GLN A 615 -9.57 2.96 -59.42
C GLN A 615 -8.52 3.36 -58.39
#